data_AF-A0A8J7HWS2-F1
#
_entry.id   AF-A0A8J7HWS2-F1
#
_cell.length_a   1.000
_cell.length_b   1.000
_cell.length_c   1.000
_cell.angle_alpha   90.00
_cell.angle_beta   90.00
_cell.angle_gamma   90.00
#
_symmetry.space_group_name_H-M   'P 1'
#
loop_
_entity.id
_entity.type
_entity.pdbx_description
1 polymer ?
#
loop_
_entity_poly.entity_id
_entity_poly.type
_entity_poly.pdbx_seq_one_letter_code
_entity_poly.pdbx_strand_id
1 'polypeptide(L)'
;MSIASDNNLLWTPPDISDLLTVSVDGQADNSTVAGMLVINCAAGQWLTGQMDDYTYFELLDHYGIDPLGFVDEVEAHMQLLMR
;
A
#
# COMPACT_ATOMS: atom_id res chain seq x y z
N MET A 1 9.95 -4.29 -10.18
CA MET A 1 10.52 -2.93 -10.07
C MET A 1 10.05 -2.43 -8.73
N SER A 2 10.95 -2.25 -7.76
CA SER A 2 10.58 -1.71 -6.44
C SER A 2 10.45 -0.19 -6.53
N ILE A 3 9.44 0.36 -5.86
CA ILE A 3 9.26 1.82 -5.70
C ILE A 3 10.45 2.50 -5.01
N ALA A 4 11.31 1.72 -4.37
CA ALA A 4 12.50 2.14 -3.65
C ALA A 4 13.76 1.67 -4.40
N SER A 5 14.02 2.24 -5.57
CA SER A 5 15.28 2.01 -6.30
C SER A 5 16.23 3.19 -6.08
N ASP A 6 17.49 2.89 -5.76
CA ASP A 6 18.55 3.85 -5.41
C ASP A 6 19.11 4.54 -6.68
N ASN A 7 18.27 5.34 -7.34
CA ASN A 7 18.59 6.04 -8.59
C ASN A 7 18.56 7.57 -8.46
N ASN A 8 18.81 8.11 -7.26
CA ASN A 8 18.88 9.55 -6.94
C ASN A 8 17.58 10.35 -7.26
N LEU A 9 16.46 9.66 -7.47
CA LEU A 9 15.13 10.20 -7.72
C LEU A 9 14.14 9.60 -6.71
N LEU A 10 14.49 9.64 -5.43
CA LEU A 10 13.58 9.23 -4.37
C LEU A 10 12.36 10.16 -4.41
N TRP A 11 11.22 9.62 -4.81
CA TRP A 11 9.96 10.34 -4.70
C TRP A 11 9.53 10.36 -3.25
N THR A 12 9.41 11.55 -2.66
CA THR A 12 8.84 11.71 -1.32
C THR A 12 7.35 11.98 -1.46
N PRO A 13 6.47 11.08 -1.00
CA PRO A 13 5.05 11.33 -1.03
C PRO A 13 4.69 12.45 -0.04
N PRO A 14 3.69 13.30 -0.37
CA PRO A 14 3.17 14.29 0.58
C PRO A 14 2.46 13.61 1.77
N ASP A 15 1.91 12.42 1.58
CA ASP A 15 1.24 11.64 2.62
C ASP A 15 1.69 10.16 2.59
N ILE A 16 1.96 9.56 3.75
CA ILE A 16 2.44 8.16 3.82
C ILE A 16 1.41 7.19 3.23
N SER A 17 0.11 7.53 3.31
CA SER A 17 -0.97 6.76 2.71
C SER A 17 -0.83 6.58 1.19
N ASP A 18 -0.11 7.48 0.51
CA ASP A 18 0.14 7.35 -0.93
C ASP A 18 1.02 6.12 -1.26
N LEU A 19 1.89 5.68 -0.34
CA LEU A 19 2.71 4.47 -0.52
C LEU A 19 1.89 3.18 -0.42
N LEU A 20 0.78 3.23 0.31
CA LEU A 20 -0.13 2.10 0.50
C LEU A 20 -1.29 2.10 -0.51
N THR A 21 -1.29 3.05 -1.45
CA THR A 21 -2.36 3.15 -2.44
C THR A 21 -2.23 2.07 -3.50
N VAL A 22 -3.27 1.28 -3.64
CA VAL A 22 -3.43 0.29 -4.72
C VAL A 22 -4.26 0.89 -5.86
N SER A 23 -3.91 0.52 -7.10
CA SER A 23 -4.59 0.97 -8.30
C SER A 23 -4.90 -0.21 -9.21
N VAL A 24 -5.87 0.00 -10.11
CA VAL A 24 -6.29 -0.98 -11.10
C VAL A 24 -5.97 -0.48 -12.51
N ASP A 25 -5.82 -1.40 -13.45
CA ASP A 25 -5.76 -1.02 -14.86
C ASP A 25 -7.14 -0.60 -15.39
N GLY A 26 -7.16 0.01 -16.58
CA GLY A 26 -8.39 0.48 -17.22
C GLY A 26 -9.33 -0.63 -17.73
N GLN A 27 -8.99 -1.90 -17.53
CA GLN A 27 -9.80 -3.06 -17.92
C GLN A 27 -10.33 -3.85 -16.71
N ALA A 28 -10.00 -3.41 -15.49
CA ALA A 28 -10.49 -4.02 -14.28
C ALA A 28 -12.02 -3.98 -14.20
N ASP A 29 -12.61 -5.09 -13.75
CA ASP A 29 -14.04 -5.15 -13.54
C ASP A 29 -14.46 -4.36 -12.29
N ASN A 30 -15.76 -4.07 -12.20
CA ASN A 30 -16.31 -3.31 -11.08
C ASN A 30 -16.00 -3.93 -9.71
N SER A 31 -15.86 -5.25 -9.63
CA SER A 31 -15.58 -5.95 -8.38
C SER A 31 -14.14 -5.70 -7.90
N THR A 32 -13.20 -5.71 -8.84
CA THR A 32 -11.79 -5.39 -8.62
C THR A 32 -11.63 -3.94 -8.21
N VAL A 33 -12.33 -3.01 -8.89
CA VAL A 33 -12.36 -1.59 -8.51
C VAL A 33 -12.87 -1.43 -7.08
N ALA A 34 -13.98 -2.09 -6.73
CA ALA A 34 -14.53 -2.01 -5.38
C ALA A 34 -13.56 -2.55 -4.33
N GLY A 35 -12.88 -3.67 -4.62
CA GLY A 35 -11.87 -4.25 -3.72
C GLY A 35 -10.72 -3.28 -3.46
N MET A 36 -10.18 -2.65 -4.50
CA MET A 36 -9.08 -1.68 -4.33
C MET A 36 -9.52 -0.42 -3.56
N LEU A 37 -10.76 0.03 -3.72
CA LEU A 37 -11.30 1.13 -2.90
C LEU A 37 -11.40 0.75 -1.41
N VAL A 38 -11.79 -0.49 -1.12
CA VAL A 38 -11.83 -1.02 0.26
C VAL A 38 -10.42 -1.05 0.87
N ILE A 39 -9.44 -1.58 0.13
CA ILE A 39 -8.05 -1.65 0.58
C ILE A 39 -7.48 -0.24 0.84
N ASN A 40 -7.70 0.71 -0.07
CA ASN A 40 -7.21 2.09 0.09
C ASN A 40 -7.83 2.78 1.32
N CYS A 41 -9.11 2.53 1.61
CA CYS A 41 -9.75 3.05 2.82
C CYS A 41 -9.20 2.39 4.09
N ALA A 42 -8.99 1.07 4.05
CA ALA A 42 -8.43 0.30 5.16
C ALA A 42 -6.98 0.72 5.49
N ALA A 43 -6.17 1.05 4.48
CA ALA A 43 -4.82 1.58 4.68
C ALA A 43 -4.82 2.84 5.56
N GLY A 44 -5.75 3.77 5.32
CA GLY A 44 -5.91 4.97 6.16
C GLY A 44 -6.34 4.64 7.60
N GLN A 45 -7.23 3.66 7.77
CA GLN A 45 -7.65 3.19 9.10
C GLN A 45 -6.50 2.52 9.86
N TRP A 46 -5.68 1.73 9.16
CA TRP A 46 -4.50 1.08 9.72
C TRP A 46 -3.44 2.12 10.15
N LEU A 47 -3.11 3.08 9.28
CA LEU A 47 -2.18 4.17 9.60
C LEU A 47 -2.62 5.04 10.78
N THR A 48 -3.92 5.21 10.99
CA THR A 48 -4.47 5.99 12.11
C THR A 48 -4.69 5.16 13.38
N GLY A 49 -4.36 3.87 13.37
CA GLY A 49 -4.53 2.94 14.48
C GLY A 49 -5.99 2.54 14.76
N GLN A 50 -6.90 2.81 13.83
CA GLN A 50 -8.31 2.40 13.90
C GLN A 50 -8.52 0.95 13.45
N MET A 51 -7.53 0.38 12.77
CA MET A 51 -7.47 -1.01 12.34
C MET A 51 -6.14 -1.62 12.77
N ASP A 52 -6.17 -2.85 13.28
CA ASP A 52 -4.97 -3.58 13.69
C ASP A 52 -4.30 -4.30 12.50
N ASP A 53 -3.03 -4.66 12.68
CA ASP A 53 -2.19 -5.30 11.66
C ASP A 53 -2.81 -6.60 11.14
N TYR A 54 -3.36 -7.43 12.03
CA TYR A 54 -3.92 -8.72 11.65
C TYR A 54 -5.12 -8.52 10.71
N THR A 55 -6.05 -7.62 11.08
CA THR A 55 -7.22 -7.30 10.27
C THR A 55 -6.82 -6.72 8.90
N TYR A 56 -5.85 -5.82 8.88
CA TYR A 56 -5.38 -5.23 7.62
C TYR A 56 -4.70 -6.26 6.71
N PHE A 57 -3.87 -7.15 7.29
CA PHE A 57 -3.13 -8.13 6.52
C PHE A 57 -4.04 -9.24 5.98
N GLU A 58 -5.05 -9.68 6.74
CA GLU A 58 -6.08 -10.57 6.23
C GLU A 58 -6.88 -9.95 5.08
N LEU A 59 -7.14 -8.64 5.14
CA LEU A 59 -7.84 -7.93 4.06
C LEU A 59 -7.00 -7.89 2.78
N LEU A 60 -5.70 -7.63 2.88
CA LEU A 60 -4.78 -7.67 1.74
C LEU A 60 -4.76 -9.06 1.10
N ASP A 61 -4.58 -10.11 1.91
CA ASP A 61 -4.56 -11.50 1.45
C ASP A 61 -5.89 -11.91 0.80
N HIS A 62 -7.02 -11.48 1.37
CA HIS A 62 -8.36 -11.72 0.81
C HIS A 62 -8.51 -11.19 -0.63
N TYR A 63 -7.87 -10.06 -0.94
CA TYR A 63 -7.86 -9.47 -2.28
C TYR A 63 -6.67 -9.91 -3.13
N GLY A 64 -5.88 -10.89 -2.67
CA GLY A 64 -4.76 -11.48 -3.40
C GLY A 64 -3.49 -10.65 -3.42
N ILE A 65 -3.35 -9.71 -2.48
CA ILE A 65 -2.13 -8.92 -2.28
C ILE A 65 -1.31 -9.57 -1.17
N ASP A 66 -0.05 -9.90 -1.45
CA ASP A 66 0.89 -10.41 -0.44
C ASP A 66 1.13 -9.34 0.64
N PRO A 67 0.63 -9.53 1.88
CA PRO A 67 0.68 -8.48 2.89
C PRO A 67 2.10 -8.11 3.30
N LEU A 68 2.97 -9.12 3.46
CA LEU A 68 4.35 -8.91 3.90
C LEU A 68 5.16 -8.26 2.78
N GLY A 69 5.05 -8.78 1.55
CA GLY A 69 5.73 -8.18 0.41
C GLY A 69 5.30 -6.73 0.17
N PHE A 70 4.01 -6.42 0.33
CA PHE A 70 3.49 -5.07 0.15
C PHE A 70 3.99 -4.10 1.21
N VAL A 71 3.89 -4.47 2.50
CA VAL A 71 4.31 -3.60 3.61
C VAL A 71 5.83 -3.45 3.66
N ASP A 72 6.60 -4.51 3.39
CA ASP A 72 8.07 -4.46 3.35
C ASP A 72 8.57 -3.46 2.29
N GLU A 73 7.92 -3.37 1.13
CA GLU A 73 8.27 -2.37 0.10
C GLU A 73 8.04 -0.94 0.57
N VAL A 74 6.97 -0.70 1.33
CA VAL A 74 6.66 0.61 1.93
C VAL A 74 7.67 0.96 3.02
N GLU A 75 7.99 0.01 3.90
CA GLU A 75 8.99 0.21 4.94
C GLU A 75 10.37 0.52 4.35
N ALA A 76 10.78 -0.23 3.32
CA ALA A 76 12.04 0.01 2.62
C ALA A 76 12.09 1.42 2.01
N HIS A 77 10.99 1.87 1.41
CA HIS A 77 10.88 3.22 0.87
C HIS A 77 11.00 4.29 1.98
N MET A 78 10.32 4.10 3.11
CA MET A 78 10.42 5.01 4.26
C MET A 78 11.83 5.07 4.85
N GLN A 79 12.52 3.94 4.96
CA GLN A 79 13.89 3.89 5.46
C GLN A 79 14.86 4.70 4.58
N LEU A 80 14.65 4.73 3.27
CA LEU A 80 15.44 5.54 2.35
C LEU A 80 15.15 7.04 2.51
N LEU A 81 13.91 7.43 2.85
CA LEU A 81 13.54 8.83 3.10
C LEU A 81 14.06 9.38 4.43
N MET A 82 14.31 8.52 5.43
CA MET A 82 14.79 8.91 6.77
C MET A 82 16.31 8.97 6.91
N ARG A 83 17.07 8.68 5.84
CA ARG A 83 18.53 8.77 5.79
C ARG A 83 19.01 10.17 5.42
#